data_AF-A0AAD4C791-F1
#
_entry.id   AF-A0AAD4C791-F1
#
_cell.length_a   1.000
_cell.length_b   1.000
_cell.length_c   1.000
_cell.angle_alpha   90.00
_cell.angle_beta   90.00
_cell.angle_gamma   90.00
#
_symmetry.space_group_name_H-M   'P 1'
#
loop_
_entity.id
_entity.type
_entity.pdbx_description
1 polymer ?
#
loop_
_entity_poly.entity_id
_entity_poly.type
_entity_poly.pdbx_seq_one_letter_code
_entity_poly.pdbx_strand_id
1 'polypeptide(L)'
;MPQEWTTEDQKSFLKEELVVFKRIEWPMVLPGVPDSAVLMPDQIKTLADAIKLRQDQLRRWMHWHSSAGDKRSANAKTAKIMKGLLQPKTRSRKPWEVYSKLYYTTRIQPHIEKGMSISEVNETIKEIFADETPEVKAEVQILCDEDQKEKKKHKTSETQSENAKSDAGEAMEIDPMTLRSNIQQCGPALQWVLEHFSWETRWSFSVLMGGLDPVDPEGGNMITSLHVGKTRDGHDFSEVYPNFDAQVVEAYGEFLSRTCSE
;
A
#
# COMPACT_ATOMS: atom_id res chain seq x y z
N MET A 1 3.30 29.29 -34.30
CA MET A 1 2.59 29.78 -33.10
C MET A 1 3.15 29.03 -31.90
N PRO A 2 3.47 29.69 -30.78
CA PRO A 2 3.98 29.01 -29.60
C PRO A 2 2.88 28.10 -29.04
N GLN A 3 3.22 26.84 -28.79
CA GLN A 3 2.34 25.85 -28.21
C GLN A 3 2.03 26.24 -26.77
N GLU A 4 0.74 26.34 -26.41
CA GLU A 4 0.35 26.59 -25.03
C GLU A 4 0.85 25.45 -24.15
N TRP A 5 1.59 25.80 -23.11
CA TRP A 5 2.27 24.86 -22.20
C TRP A 5 1.36 24.37 -21.06
N THR A 6 0.09 24.75 -21.06
CA THR A 6 -0.87 24.41 -20.00
C THR A 6 -2.12 23.75 -20.55
N THR A 7 -2.60 22.70 -19.88
CA THR A 7 -3.89 22.05 -20.19
C THR A 7 -5.06 22.87 -19.65
N GLU A 8 -6.26 22.68 -20.18
CA GLU A 8 -7.45 23.39 -19.67
C GLU A 8 -7.75 23.06 -18.20
N ASP A 9 -7.46 21.84 -17.75
CA ASP A 9 -7.62 21.44 -16.35
C ASP A 9 -6.63 22.17 -15.43
N GLN A 10 -5.41 22.44 -15.91
CA GLN A 10 -4.45 23.27 -15.16
C GLN A 10 -4.92 24.73 -15.10
N LYS A 11 -5.52 25.24 -16.17
CA LYS A 11 -6.08 26.59 -16.21
C LYS A 11 -7.31 26.72 -15.30
N SER A 12 -8.16 25.69 -15.21
CA SER A 12 -9.33 25.68 -14.32
C SER A 12 -8.91 25.59 -12.85
N PHE A 13 -7.98 24.68 -12.51
CA PHE A 13 -7.39 24.57 -11.18
C PHE A 13 -6.74 25.88 -10.72
N LEU A 14 -5.94 26.51 -11.58
CA LEU A 14 -5.33 27.80 -11.28
C LEU A 14 -6.39 28.89 -11.06
N LYS A 15 -7.49 28.89 -11.81
CA LYS A 15 -8.59 29.86 -11.60
C LYS A 15 -9.29 29.64 -10.26
N GLU A 16 -9.55 28.40 -9.85
CA GLU A 16 -10.19 28.08 -8.58
C GLU A 16 -9.29 28.38 -7.36
N GLU A 17 -8.01 27.99 -7.42
CA GLU A 17 -7.01 28.32 -6.39
C GLU A 17 -6.74 29.83 -6.32
N LEU A 18 -6.70 30.52 -7.47
CA LEU A 18 -6.58 31.99 -7.50
C LEU A 18 -7.80 32.68 -6.88
N VAL A 19 -8.99 32.07 -6.88
CA VAL A 19 -10.17 32.62 -6.18
C VAL A 19 -9.96 32.55 -4.66
N VAL A 20 -9.37 31.49 -4.14
CA VAL A 20 -8.98 31.39 -2.71
C VAL A 20 -7.88 32.42 -2.41
N PHE A 21 -6.91 32.57 -3.29
CA PHE A 21 -5.83 33.55 -3.13
C PHE A 21 -6.31 35.01 -3.20
N LYS A 22 -7.34 35.30 -4.01
CA LYS A 22 -7.99 36.62 -4.11
C LYS A 22 -8.78 37.00 -2.85
N ARG A 23 -9.19 36.04 -2.02
CA ARG A 23 -9.86 36.32 -0.73
C ARG A 23 -8.90 36.78 0.37
N ILE A 24 -7.59 36.65 0.16
CA ILE A 24 -6.60 37.26 1.04
C ILE A 24 -6.54 38.74 0.65
N GLU A 25 -7.22 39.60 1.41
CA GLU A 25 -7.05 41.05 1.31
C GLU A 25 -5.62 41.39 1.70
N TRP A 26 -4.78 41.67 0.71
CA TRP A 26 -3.41 42.09 0.94
C TRP A 26 -3.42 43.54 1.43
N PRO A 27 -2.88 43.83 2.62
CA PRO A 27 -2.80 45.20 3.10
C PRO A 27 -2.01 46.03 2.09
N MET A 28 -2.62 47.12 1.65
CA MET A 28 -2.02 48.07 0.73
C MET A 28 -0.76 48.65 1.39
N VAL A 29 0.41 48.39 0.79
CA VAL A 29 1.72 48.67 1.41
C VAL A 29 1.96 50.16 1.67
N LEU A 30 1.35 51.03 0.85
CA LEU A 30 1.44 52.49 0.97
C LEU A 30 0.04 53.11 0.77
N PRO A 31 -0.80 53.19 1.81
CA PRO A 31 -2.12 53.79 1.69
C PRO A 31 -2.01 55.30 1.40
N GLY A 32 -2.75 55.78 0.39
CA GLY A 32 -2.86 57.22 0.07
C GLY A 32 -1.80 57.80 -0.87
N VAL A 33 -0.88 56.99 -1.40
CA VAL A 33 0.07 57.43 -2.44
C VAL A 33 -0.51 57.14 -3.82
N PRO A 34 -0.69 58.14 -4.72
CA PRO A 34 -1.12 57.90 -6.09
C PRO A 34 -0.10 57.04 -6.85
N ASP A 35 -0.57 56.11 -7.70
CA ASP A 35 0.30 55.22 -8.50
C ASP A 35 1.29 55.98 -9.40
N SER A 36 1.04 57.26 -9.70
CA SER A 36 1.87 58.11 -10.53
C SER A 36 2.84 59.03 -9.76
N ALA A 37 2.83 59.01 -8.42
CA ALA A 37 3.69 59.88 -7.63
C ALA A 37 5.14 59.39 -7.56
N VAL A 38 6.11 60.31 -7.61
CA VAL A 38 7.52 59.98 -7.38
C VAL A 38 7.71 59.62 -5.92
N LEU A 39 8.12 58.37 -5.65
CA LEU A 39 8.30 57.86 -4.30
C LEU A 39 9.52 58.48 -3.62
N MET A 40 9.36 58.86 -2.36
CA MET A 40 10.47 59.28 -1.51
C MET A 40 11.41 58.10 -1.23
N PRO A 41 12.72 58.32 -0.98
CA PRO A 41 13.68 57.24 -0.71
C PRO A 41 13.22 56.24 0.37
N ASP A 42 12.59 56.74 1.44
CA ASP A 42 12.07 55.89 2.53
C ASP A 42 10.87 55.04 2.10
N GLN A 43 10.03 55.55 1.19
CA GLN A 43 8.90 54.82 0.62
C GLN A 43 9.40 53.72 -0.33
N ILE A 44 10.45 53.99 -1.11
CA ILE A 44 11.09 52.99 -1.97
C ILE A 44 11.63 51.83 -1.14
N LYS A 45 12.30 52.13 -0.02
CA LYS A 45 12.80 51.10 0.90
C LYS A 45 11.66 50.26 1.49
N THR A 46 10.61 50.92 1.98
CA THR A 46 9.44 50.24 2.55
C THR A 46 8.75 49.33 1.51
N LEU A 47 8.63 49.81 0.27
CA LEU A 47 8.08 49.02 -0.83
C LEU A 47 8.97 47.80 -1.15
N ALA A 48 10.28 47.98 -1.19
CA ALA A 48 11.23 46.89 -1.46
C ALA A 48 11.15 45.79 -0.37
N ASP A 49 11.08 46.18 0.90
CA ASP A 49 10.94 45.25 2.03
C ASP A 49 9.61 44.48 1.98
N ALA A 50 8.51 45.16 1.63
CA ALA A 50 7.20 44.53 1.47
C ALA A 50 7.16 43.56 0.26
N ILE A 51 7.79 43.92 -0.86
CA ILE A 51 7.94 43.03 -2.02
C ILE A 51 8.72 41.78 -1.62
N LYS A 52 9.84 41.94 -0.90
CA LYS A 52 10.65 40.81 -0.43
C LYS A 52 9.85 39.91 0.50
N LEU A 53 9.14 40.48 1.47
CA LEU A 53 8.27 39.74 2.39
C LEU A 53 7.21 38.93 1.63
N ARG A 54 6.58 39.54 0.61
CA ARG A 54 5.58 38.89 -0.23
C ARG A 54 6.18 37.76 -1.07
N GLN A 55 7.35 37.97 -1.66
CA GLN A 55 8.07 36.92 -2.39
C GLN A 55 8.40 35.74 -1.48
N ASP A 56 8.82 35.99 -0.24
CA ASP A 56 9.13 34.94 0.73
C ASP A 56 7.86 34.21 1.23
N GLN A 57 6.73 34.90 1.35
CA GLN A 57 5.43 34.27 1.62
C GLN A 57 4.98 33.39 0.45
N LEU A 58 5.07 33.88 -0.78
CA LEU A 58 4.75 33.11 -1.99
C LEU A 58 5.66 31.89 -2.14
N ARG A 59 6.97 32.03 -1.89
CA ARG A 59 7.91 30.88 -1.92
C ARG A 59 7.56 29.86 -0.86
N ARG A 60 7.21 30.28 0.36
CA ARG A 60 6.76 29.35 1.42
C ARG A 60 5.47 28.66 1.02
N TRP A 61 4.46 29.41 0.58
CA TRP A 61 3.18 28.87 0.14
C TRP A 61 3.36 27.87 -1.01
N MET A 62 4.12 28.27 -2.05
CA MET A 62 4.48 27.40 -3.15
C MET A 62 5.26 26.18 -2.67
N HIS A 63 6.19 26.29 -1.72
CA HIS A 63 6.88 25.13 -1.17
C HIS A 63 5.91 24.18 -0.47
N TRP A 64 5.04 24.69 0.41
CA TRP A 64 4.04 23.88 1.10
C TRP A 64 3.03 23.20 0.16
N HIS A 65 2.71 23.81 -0.98
CA HIS A 65 1.67 23.29 -1.88
C HIS A 65 2.24 22.58 -3.12
N SER A 66 3.42 22.94 -3.61
CA SER A 66 4.13 22.17 -4.64
C SER A 66 4.65 20.83 -4.10
N SER A 67 5.01 20.77 -2.81
CA SER A 67 5.37 19.50 -2.14
C SER A 67 4.18 18.56 -1.88
N ALA A 68 2.94 18.96 -2.21
CA ALA A 68 1.83 18.01 -2.30
C ALA A 68 2.11 16.94 -3.39
N GLY A 69 2.92 17.28 -4.41
CA GLY A 69 3.47 16.33 -5.38
C GLY A 69 4.55 15.42 -4.78
N ASP A 70 5.48 15.94 -3.98
CA ASP A 70 6.56 15.15 -3.37
C ASP A 70 6.08 14.16 -2.31
N LYS A 71 4.97 14.44 -1.62
CA LYS A 71 4.30 13.47 -0.75
C LYS A 71 3.71 12.28 -1.53
N ARG A 72 3.55 12.36 -2.86
CA ARG A 72 3.29 11.17 -3.68
C ARG A 72 4.44 10.17 -3.62
N SER A 73 5.69 10.61 -3.41
CA SER A 73 6.82 9.69 -3.25
C SER A 73 6.79 8.93 -1.91
N ALA A 74 6.34 9.59 -0.83
CA ALA A 74 6.07 8.94 0.45
C ALA A 74 4.90 7.96 0.33
N ASN A 75 3.85 8.33 -0.41
CA ASN A 75 2.75 7.42 -0.76
C ASN A 75 3.22 6.26 -1.63
N ALA A 76 4.17 6.46 -2.57
CA ALA A 76 4.70 5.40 -3.41
C ALA A 76 5.53 4.38 -2.61
N LYS A 77 6.35 4.85 -1.65
CA LYS A 77 7.06 3.97 -0.71
C LYS A 77 6.09 3.20 0.18
N THR A 78 5.08 3.89 0.71
CA THR A 78 4.04 3.28 1.56
C THR A 78 3.23 2.26 0.77
N ALA A 79 2.80 2.60 -0.45
CA ALA A 79 2.11 1.70 -1.36
C ALA A 79 2.98 0.49 -1.71
N LYS A 80 4.29 0.67 -1.93
CA LYS A 80 5.22 -0.44 -2.15
C LYS A 80 5.38 -1.34 -0.93
N ILE A 81 5.43 -0.76 0.28
CA ILE A 81 5.45 -1.51 1.53
C ILE A 81 4.15 -2.30 1.69
N MET A 82 2.99 -1.64 1.52
CA MET A 82 1.67 -2.27 1.62
C MET A 82 1.51 -3.38 0.57
N LYS A 83 1.89 -3.13 -0.68
CA LYS A 83 1.91 -4.16 -1.74
C LYS A 83 2.78 -5.33 -1.35
N GLY A 84 3.95 -5.09 -0.76
CA GLY A 84 4.84 -6.12 -0.24
C GLY A 84 4.30 -6.88 0.98
N LEU A 85 3.35 -6.31 1.73
CA LEU A 85 2.63 -6.98 2.81
C LEU A 85 1.46 -7.83 2.29
N LEU A 86 0.77 -7.35 1.25
CA LEU A 86 -0.36 -8.05 0.62
C LEU A 86 0.09 -9.20 -0.28
N GLN A 87 1.28 -9.10 -0.89
CA GLN A 87 1.82 -10.20 -1.69
C GLN A 87 2.31 -11.33 -0.75
N PRO A 88 1.84 -12.58 -0.94
CA PRO A 88 2.36 -13.69 -0.16
C PRO A 88 3.88 -13.76 -0.34
N LYS A 89 4.61 -13.83 0.78
CA LYS A 89 6.08 -13.96 0.76
C LYS A 89 6.46 -15.33 0.22
N THR A 90 6.54 -15.45 -1.10
CA THR A 90 7.01 -16.66 -1.76
C THR A 90 8.52 -16.75 -1.60
N ARG A 91 8.97 -17.39 -0.52
CA ARG A 91 10.39 -17.71 -0.31
C ARG A 91 10.91 -18.50 -1.51
N SER A 92 12.16 -18.27 -1.92
CA SER A 92 12.86 -19.19 -2.82
C SER A 92 12.97 -20.55 -2.13
N ARG A 93 12.61 -21.61 -2.87
CA ARG A 93 12.73 -22.96 -2.35
C ARG A 93 14.19 -23.30 -2.13
N LYS A 94 14.47 -24.01 -1.05
CA LYS A 94 15.82 -24.51 -0.75
C LYS A 94 16.10 -25.76 -1.58
N PRO A 95 17.38 -26.13 -1.80
CA PRO A 95 17.74 -27.29 -2.61
C PRO A 95 17.01 -28.59 -2.19
N TRP A 96 16.96 -28.89 -0.89
CA TRP A 96 16.29 -30.10 -0.42
C TRP A 96 14.75 -30.06 -0.58
N GLU A 97 14.13 -28.88 -0.64
CA GLU A 97 12.68 -28.73 -0.92
C GLU A 97 12.38 -28.96 -2.40
N VAL A 98 13.31 -28.60 -3.29
CA VAL A 98 13.22 -28.91 -4.73
C VAL A 98 13.48 -30.39 -4.96
N TYR A 99 14.52 -30.94 -4.33
CA TYR A 99 14.80 -32.39 -4.32
C TYR A 99 13.58 -33.18 -3.84
N SER A 100 12.96 -32.75 -2.72
CA SER A 100 11.80 -33.45 -2.19
C SER A 100 10.62 -33.44 -3.14
N LYS A 101 10.40 -32.35 -3.89
CA LYS A 101 9.35 -32.29 -4.90
C LYS A 101 9.58 -33.27 -6.06
N LEU A 102 10.83 -33.41 -6.51
CA LEU A 102 11.18 -34.25 -7.66
C LEU A 102 11.20 -35.74 -7.32
N TYR A 103 11.77 -36.07 -6.16
CA TYR A 103 12.13 -37.44 -5.81
C TYR A 103 11.31 -37.98 -4.62
N TYR A 104 10.17 -37.35 -4.29
CA TYR A 104 9.34 -37.75 -3.14
C TYR A 104 9.01 -39.25 -3.18
N THR A 105 8.33 -39.68 -4.23
CA THR A 105 7.78 -41.03 -4.35
C THR A 105 8.85 -42.10 -4.45
N THR A 106 9.97 -41.79 -5.11
CA THR A 106 11.00 -42.78 -5.44
C THR A 106 12.08 -42.91 -4.38
N ARG A 107 12.47 -41.81 -3.73
CA ARG A 107 13.63 -41.77 -2.82
C ARG A 107 13.29 -41.41 -1.39
N ILE A 108 12.28 -40.59 -1.14
CA ILE A 108 11.99 -40.08 0.21
C ILE A 108 10.89 -40.89 0.89
N GLN A 109 9.81 -41.20 0.17
CA GLN A 109 8.65 -41.92 0.69
C GLN A 109 8.99 -43.25 1.39
N PRO A 110 9.95 -44.07 0.90
CA PRO A 110 10.34 -45.31 1.59
C PRO A 110 10.94 -45.09 2.99
N HIS A 111 11.47 -43.90 3.26
CA HIS A 111 12.11 -43.55 4.54
C HIS A 111 11.16 -42.78 5.48
N ILE A 112 9.95 -42.43 5.02
CA ILE A 112 8.96 -41.76 5.86
C ILE A 112 8.04 -42.82 6.49
N GLU A 113 8.18 -42.99 7.81
CA GLU A 113 7.29 -43.84 8.58
C GLU A 113 5.96 -43.14 8.87
N LYS A 114 4.87 -43.93 8.94
CA LYS A 114 3.56 -43.41 9.34
C LYS A 114 3.63 -42.95 10.80
N GLY A 115 3.50 -41.65 11.03
CA GLY A 115 3.50 -41.06 12.37
C GLY A 115 4.67 -40.12 12.64
N MET A 116 5.64 -39.99 11.74
CA MET A 116 6.70 -38.99 11.86
C MET A 116 6.13 -37.57 11.88
N SER A 117 6.72 -36.72 12.72
CA SER A 117 6.45 -35.29 12.74
C SER A 117 7.02 -34.61 11.48
N ILE A 118 6.47 -33.44 11.14
CA ILE A 118 6.94 -32.64 9.99
C ILE A 118 8.43 -32.25 10.15
N SER A 119 8.88 -32.02 11.38
CA SER A 119 10.28 -31.70 11.67
C SER A 119 11.20 -32.87 11.36
N GLU A 120 10.86 -34.07 11.81
CA GLU A 120 11.63 -35.30 11.53
C GLU A 120 11.66 -35.59 10.03
N VAL A 121 10.52 -35.49 9.34
CA VAL A 121 10.47 -35.65 7.87
C VAL A 121 11.42 -34.68 7.16
N ASN A 122 11.46 -33.42 7.60
CA ASN A 122 12.37 -32.42 7.01
C ASN A 122 13.85 -32.69 7.31
N GLU A 123 14.18 -33.31 8.44
CA GLU A 123 15.55 -33.73 8.76
C GLU A 123 15.96 -34.93 7.90
N THR A 124 15.12 -35.96 7.80
CA THR A 124 15.34 -37.11 6.94
C THR A 124 15.54 -36.70 5.47
N ILE A 125 14.75 -35.76 4.96
CA ILE A 125 14.92 -35.24 3.59
C ILE A 125 16.30 -34.59 3.41
N LYS A 126 16.81 -33.85 4.40
CA LYS A 126 18.13 -33.20 4.31
C LYS A 126 19.26 -34.21 4.36
N GLU A 127 19.14 -35.25 5.18
CA GLU A 127 20.12 -36.33 5.27
C GLU A 127 20.19 -37.11 3.96
N ILE A 128 19.04 -37.55 3.43
CA ILE A 128 18.97 -38.23 2.13
C ILE A 128 19.58 -37.35 1.03
N PHE A 129 19.25 -36.06 1.01
CA PHE A 129 19.83 -35.13 0.04
C PHE A 129 21.35 -34.91 0.24
N ALA A 130 21.85 -34.99 1.48
CA ALA A 130 23.27 -34.85 1.78
C ALA A 130 24.08 -36.06 1.29
N ASP A 131 23.50 -37.26 1.29
CA ASP A 131 24.14 -38.49 0.81
C ASP A 131 23.97 -38.71 -0.71
N GLU A 132 23.22 -37.84 -1.37
CA GLU A 132 22.89 -37.96 -2.79
C GLU A 132 24.10 -37.73 -3.71
N THR A 133 24.03 -38.29 -4.93
CA THR A 133 25.10 -38.17 -5.93
C THR A 133 25.34 -36.70 -6.35
N PRO A 134 26.58 -36.33 -6.73
CA PRO A 134 26.88 -34.96 -7.14
C PRO A 134 26.09 -34.53 -8.38
N GLU A 135 25.72 -35.48 -9.26
CA GLU A 135 24.93 -35.25 -10.47
C GLU A 135 23.51 -34.76 -10.12
N VAL A 136 22.83 -35.45 -9.21
CA VAL A 136 21.47 -35.07 -8.77
C VAL A 136 21.50 -33.77 -7.97
N LYS A 137 22.54 -33.54 -7.16
CA LYS A 137 22.74 -32.25 -6.47
C LYS A 137 22.91 -31.09 -7.46
N ALA A 138 23.66 -31.31 -8.55
CA ALA A 138 23.84 -30.30 -9.60
C ALA A 138 22.53 -30.03 -10.35
N GLU A 139 21.76 -31.06 -10.70
CA GLU A 139 20.43 -30.93 -11.31
C GLU A 139 19.47 -30.12 -10.43
N VAL A 140 19.37 -30.46 -9.15
CA VAL A 140 18.54 -29.73 -8.17
C VAL A 140 18.98 -28.28 -8.05
N GLN A 141 20.29 -28.02 -8.07
CA GLN A 141 20.82 -26.65 -8.01
C GLN A 141 20.43 -25.82 -9.24
N ILE A 142 20.49 -26.41 -10.44
CA ILE A 142 20.06 -25.75 -11.68
C ILE A 142 18.58 -25.34 -11.58
N LEU A 143 17.72 -26.25 -11.12
CA LEU A 143 16.29 -25.98 -10.94
C LEU A 143 16.03 -24.92 -9.85
N CYS A 144 16.79 -24.94 -8.76
CA CYS A 144 16.73 -23.86 -7.76
C CYS A 144 17.09 -22.50 -8.36
N ASP A 145 18.11 -22.44 -9.21
CA ASP A 145 18.54 -21.20 -9.84
C ASP A 145 17.53 -20.73 -10.90
N GLU A 146 16.88 -21.65 -11.61
CA GLU A 146 15.77 -21.35 -12.54
C GLU A 146 14.55 -20.80 -11.80
N ASP A 147 14.10 -21.45 -10.73
CA ASP A 147 13.02 -20.97 -9.85
C ASP A 147 13.32 -19.54 -9.34
N GLN A 148 14.58 -19.25 -8.99
CA GLN A 148 15.01 -17.92 -8.58
C GLN A 148 15.01 -16.91 -9.72
N LYS A 149 15.44 -17.31 -10.92
CA LYS A 149 15.45 -16.44 -12.11
C LYS A 149 14.03 -16.09 -12.55
N GLU A 150 13.11 -17.05 -12.56
CA GLU A 150 11.70 -16.81 -12.90
C GLU A 150 11.05 -15.84 -11.90
N LYS A 151 11.26 -16.04 -10.60
CA LYS A 151 10.78 -15.11 -9.56
C LYS A 151 11.36 -13.71 -9.71
N LYS A 152 12.65 -13.58 -10.07
CA LYS A 152 13.28 -12.27 -10.33
C LYS A 152 12.71 -11.61 -11.59
N LYS A 153 12.46 -12.38 -12.65
CA LYS A 153 11.84 -11.87 -13.89
C LYS A 153 10.43 -11.35 -13.63
N HIS A 154 9.57 -12.12 -12.94
CA HIS A 154 8.23 -11.67 -12.56
C HIS A 154 8.26 -10.38 -11.72
N LYS A 155 9.18 -10.29 -10.76
CA LYS A 155 9.33 -9.08 -9.94
C LYS A 155 9.78 -7.86 -10.75
N THR A 156 10.60 -8.07 -11.78
CA THR A 156 11.13 -6.99 -12.62
C THR A 156 10.11 -6.53 -13.67
N SER A 157 9.33 -7.45 -14.26
CA SER A 157 8.28 -7.11 -15.22
C SER A 157 7.10 -6.39 -14.57
N GLU A 158 6.70 -6.78 -13.35
CA GLU A 158 5.69 -6.03 -12.58
C GLU A 158 6.16 -4.60 -12.28
N THR A 159 7.42 -4.42 -11.88
CA THR A 159 7.95 -3.09 -11.53
C THR A 159 8.08 -2.17 -12.75
N GLN A 160 8.32 -2.71 -13.95
CA GLN A 160 8.43 -1.93 -15.19
C GLN A 160 7.06 -1.61 -15.82
N SER A 161 6.08 -2.53 -15.72
CA SER A 161 4.72 -2.30 -16.21
C SER A 161 3.99 -1.23 -15.40
N GLU A 162 4.19 -1.19 -14.09
CA GLU A 162 3.53 -0.21 -13.20
C GLU A 162 4.06 1.22 -13.37
N ASN A 163 5.34 1.39 -13.68
CA ASN A 163 5.91 2.72 -13.94
C ASN A 163 5.55 3.30 -15.32
N ALA A 164 5.12 2.46 -16.27
CA ALA A 164 4.79 2.88 -17.62
C ALA A 164 3.29 3.16 -17.84
N LYS A 165 2.41 2.70 -16.94
CA LYS A 165 0.95 2.78 -17.10
C LYS A 165 0.24 3.72 -16.14
N SER A 166 0.96 4.45 -15.30
CA SER A 166 0.35 5.38 -14.33
C SER A 166 -0.15 6.71 -14.93
N ASP A 167 -0.25 6.84 -16.26
CA ASP A 167 -0.65 8.10 -16.93
C ASP A 167 -1.84 7.95 -17.91
N ALA A 168 -2.42 6.76 -18.02
CA ALA A 168 -3.66 6.55 -18.77
C ALA A 168 -4.62 5.74 -17.89
N GLY A 169 -5.74 6.34 -17.51
CA GLY A 169 -6.75 5.81 -16.58
C GLY A 169 -7.54 4.60 -17.08
N GLU A 170 -6.89 3.63 -17.70
CA GLU A 170 -7.49 2.36 -18.08
C GLU A 170 -7.52 1.46 -16.85
N ALA A 171 -8.73 1.21 -16.34
CA ALA A 171 -8.96 0.23 -15.27
C ALA A 171 -8.49 -1.14 -15.76
N MET A 172 -7.38 -1.63 -15.23
CA MET A 172 -6.96 -3.01 -15.49
C MET A 172 -8.00 -3.95 -14.90
N GLU A 173 -8.53 -4.84 -15.73
CA GLU A 173 -9.37 -5.94 -15.29
C GLU A 173 -8.51 -6.91 -14.47
N ILE A 174 -8.65 -6.85 -13.15
CA ILE A 174 -7.92 -7.73 -12.22
C ILE A 174 -8.68 -9.05 -12.12
N ASP A 175 -7.96 -10.15 -12.32
CA ASP A 175 -8.50 -11.51 -12.15
C ASP A 175 -9.21 -11.69 -10.78
N PRO A 176 -10.46 -12.20 -10.74
CA PRO A 176 -11.22 -12.38 -9.50
C PRO A 176 -10.52 -13.22 -8.43
N MET A 177 -9.77 -14.26 -8.82
CA MET A 177 -9.01 -15.08 -7.88
C MET A 177 -7.87 -14.30 -7.23
N THR A 178 -7.21 -13.45 -8.02
CA THR A 178 -6.19 -12.52 -7.53
C THR A 178 -6.79 -11.50 -6.56
N LEU A 179 -7.97 -10.94 -6.85
CA LEU A 179 -8.70 -10.04 -5.94
C LEU A 179 -9.02 -10.73 -4.61
N ARG A 180 -9.56 -11.96 -4.66
CA ARG A 180 -9.88 -12.74 -3.45
C ARG A 180 -8.64 -12.99 -2.60
N SER A 181 -7.53 -13.37 -3.23
CA SER A 181 -6.25 -13.56 -2.56
C SER A 181 -5.78 -12.27 -1.87
N ASN A 182 -5.84 -11.13 -2.56
CA ASN A 182 -5.49 -9.83 -1.97
C ASN A 182 -6.36 -9.49 -0.76
N ILE A 183 -7.68 -9.71 -0.83
CA ILE A 183 -8.60 -9.49 0.29
C ILE A 183 -8.23 -10.39 1.49
N GLN A 184 -7.92 -11.67 1.23
CA GLN A 184 -7.48 -12.59 2.29
C GLN A 184 -6.16 -12.16 2.95
N GLN A 185 -5.26 -11.51 2.21
CA GLN A 185 -4.00 -11.00 2.76
C GLN A 185 -4.16 -9.64 3.48
N CYS A 186 -5.23 -8.89 3.25
CA CYS A 186 -5.50 -7.63 3.94
C CYS A 186 -5.56 -7.79 5.46
N GLY A 187 -6.24 -8.84 5.96
CA GLY A 187 -6.38 -9.11 7.39
C GLY A 187 -5.02 -9.22 8.11
N PRO A 188 -4.18 -10.21 7.75
CA PRO A 188 -2.85 -10.36 8.34
C PRO A 188 -1.94 -9.14 8.17
N ALA A 189 -1.99 -8.49 7.00
CA ALA A 189 -1.19 -7.28 6.74
C ALA A 189 -1.59 -6.12 7.68
N LEU A 190 -2.89 -5.86 7.81
CA LEU A 190 -3.42 -4.84 8.72
C LEU A 190 -3.14 -5.20 10.17
N GLN A 191 -3.25 -6.47 10.56
CA GLN A 191 -2.94 -6.92 11.91
C GLN A 191 -1.51 -6.52 12.31
N TRP A 192 -0.51 -6.80 11.47
CA TRP A 192 0.87 -6.43 11.76
C TRP A 192 1.07 -4.91 11.93
N VAL A 193 0.43 -4.11 11.07
CA VAL A 193 0.52 -2.65 11.13
C VAL A 193 -0.15 -2.11 12.40
N LEU A 194 -1.35 -2.60 12.71
CA LEU A 194 -2.12 -2.17 13.88
C LEU A 194 -1.49 -2.64 15.19
N GLU A 195 -0.92 -3.84 15.24
CA GLU A 195 -0.15 -4.33 16.40
C GLU A 195 1.05 -3.42 16.68
N HIS A 196 1.77 -3.01 15.63
CA HIS A 196 2.87 -2.06 15.76
C HIS A 196 2.38 -0.70 16.29
N PHE A 197 1.30 -0.16 15.74
CA PHE A 197 0.72 1.09 16.26
C PHE A 197 0.20 0.95 17.69
N SER A 198 -0.40 -0.18 18.04
CA SER A 198 -0.90 -0.44 19.39
C SER A 198 0.25 -0.47 20.39
N TRP A 199 1.38 -1.08 20.01
CA TRP A 199 2.57 -1.11 20.83
C TRP A 199 3.14 0.30 21.08
N GLU A 200 3.29 1.11 20.04
CA GLU A 200 3.88 2.45 20.11
C GLU A 200 2.98 3.47 20.80
N THR A 201 1.67 3.43 20.50
CA THR A 201 0.72 4.46 20.96
C THR A 201 -0.03 4.06 22.22
N ARG A 202 0.01 2.77 22.60
CA ARG A 202 -0.85 2.16 23.63
C ARG A 202 -2.34 2.25 23.32
N TRP A 203 -2.70 2.49 22.06
CA TRP A 203 -4.09 2.48 21.63
C TRP A 203 -4.56 1.08 21.29
N SER A 204 -5.87 0.86 21.36
CA SER A 204 -6.53 -0.31 20.80
C SER A 204 -7.23 0.09 19.50
N PHE A 205 -7.20 -0.80 18.52
CA PHE A 205 -7.76 -0.58 17.20
C PHE A 205 -8.83 -1.62 16.90
N SER A 206 -9.86 -1.21 16.17
CA SER A 206 -10.85 -2.11 15.60
C SER A 206 -11.10 -1.68 14.17
N VAL A 207 -11.02 -2.63 13.24
CA VAL A 207 -11.26 -2.41 11.81
C VAL A 207 -12.38 -3.34 11.39
N LEU A 208 -13.34 -2.79 10.66
CA LEU A 208 -14.39 -3.53 10.00
C LEU A 208 -14.25 -3.26 8.50
N MET A 209 -14.16 -4.32 7.72
CA MET A 209 -13.97 -4.25 6.28
C MET A 209 -14.86 -5.28 5.61
N GLY A 210 -15.40 -4.95 4.43
CA GLY A 210 -16.23 -5.88 3.68
C GLY A 210 -16.59 -5.35 2.30
N GLY A 211 -17.20 -6.25 1.52
CA GLY A 211 -17.62 -6.02 0.14
C GLY A 211 -18.11 -7.32 -0.50
N LEU A 212 -18.43 -7.29 -1.79
CA LEU A 212 -18.82 -8.48 -2.54
C LEU A 212 -17.68 -9.50 -2.61
N ASP A 213 -17.99 -10.80 -2.55
CA ASP A 213 -16.99 -11.84 -2.88
C ASP A 213 -16.74 -11.77 -4.40
N PRO A 214 -15.50 -11.48 -4.85
CA PRO A 214 -15.21 -11.42 -6.28
C PRO A 214 -15.43 -12.75 -7.01
N VAL A 215 -15.46 -13.89 -6.30
CA VAL A 215 -15.70 -15.21 -6.88
C VAL A 215 -17.18 -15.59 -6.89
N ASP A 216 -17.97 -15.04 -5.98
CA ASP A 216 -19.42 -15.28 -5.88
C ASP A 216 -20.15 -13.98 -5.53
N PRO A 217 -20.38 -13.08 -6.52
CA PRO A 217 -21.03 -11.80 -6.28
C PRO A 217 -22.48 -11.94 -5.80
N GLU A 218 -23.15 -13.05 -6.10
CA GLU A 218 -24.53 -13.34 -5.68
C GLU A 218 -24.60 -13.87 -4.24
N GLY A 219 -23.49 -14.42 -3.71
CA GLY A 219 -23.37 -14.93 -2.35
C GLY A 219 -23.47 -13.87 -1.25
N GLY A 220 -23.56 -12.59 -1.62
CA GLY A 220 -23.73 -11.46 -0.71
C GLY A 220 -22.41 -10.84 -0.26
N ASN A 221 -22.51 -9.97 0.74
CA ASN A 221 -21.35 -9.24 1.26
C ASN A 221 -20.54 -10.12 2.21
N MET A 222 -19.24 -10.22 1.97
CA MET A 222 -18.27 -10.76 2.91
C MET A 222 -17.82 -9.64 3.86
N ILE A 223 -17.96 -9.85 5.16
CA ILE A 223 -17.52 -8.91 6.21
C ILE A 223 -16.45 -9.59 7.06
N THR A 224 -15.38 -8.85 7.36
CA THR A 224 -14.30 -9.28 8.26
C THR A 224 -14.05 -8.18 9.27
N SER A 225 -13.96 -8.55 10.54
CA SER A 225 -13.51 -7.66 11.62
C SER A 225 -12.11 -8.05 12.07
N LEU A 226 -11.33 -7.04 12.49
CA LEU A 226 -10.00 -7.19 13.05
C LEU A 226 -9.90 -6.32 14.29
N HIS A 227 -9.51 -6.92 15.42
CA HIS A 227 -9.38 -6.23 16.70
C HIS A 227 -7.95 -6.37 17.23
N VAL A 228 -7.31 -5.24 17.52
CA VAL A 228 -5.98 -5.18 18.11
C VAL A 228 -6.06 -4.46 19.45
N GLY A 229 -5.60 -5.14 20.50
CA GLY A 229 -5.75 -4.70 21.88
C GLY A 229 -6.63 -5.67 22.64
N LYS A 230 -6.33 -5.84 23.94
CA LYS A 230 -7.03 -6.75 24.82
C LYS A 230 -7.35 -6.04 26.14
N THR A 231 -8.47 -6.41 26.73
CA THR A 231 -8.79 -6.05 28.12
C THR A 231 -7.81 -6.71 29.09
N ARG A 232 -7.91 -6.35 30.39
CA ARG A 232 -7.09 -6.97 31.44
C ARG A 232 -7.28 -8.48 31.52
N ASP A 233 -8.46 -8.96 31.14
CA ASP A 233 -8.83 -10.37 31.14
C ASP A 233 -8.46 -11.07 29.82
N GLY A 234 -7.83 -10.36 28.88
CA GLY A 234 -7.35 -10.92 27.62
C GLY A 234 -8.37 -10.93 26.48
N HIS A 235 -9.55 -10.36 26.69
CA HIS A 235 -10.62 -10.31 25.71
C HIS A 235 -10.49 -9.15 24.73
N ASP A 236 -10.82 -9.37 23.46
CA ASP A 236 -10.90 -8.31 22.45
C ASP A 236 -12.27 -7.59 22.43
N PHE A 237 -12.43 -6.63 21.52
CA PHE A 237 -13.67 -5.84 21.44
C PHE A 237 -14.90 -6.67 21.07
N SER A 238 -14.75 -7.65 20.16
CA SER A 238 -15.87 -8.51 19.76
C SER A 238 -16.30 -9.45 20.89
N GLU A 239 -15.34 -9.93 21.69
CA GLU A 239 -15.62 -10.79 22.85
C GLU A 239 -16.26 -10.02 24.01
N VAL A 240 -15.87 -8.76 24.22
CA VAL A 240 -16.42 -7.92 25.29
C VAL A 240 -17.79 -7.33 24.94
N TYR A 241 -18.15 -7.28 23.66
CA TYR A 241 -19.43 -6.76 23.19
C TYR A 241 -20.34 -7.90 22.71
N PRO A 242 -21.25 -8.45 23.56
CA PRO A 242 -21.95 -9.71 23.28
C PRO A 242 -22.81 -9.72 22.01
N ASN A 243 -23.22 -8.53 21.53
CA ASN A 243 -24.04 -8.37 20.33
C ASN A 243 -23.25 -7.78 19.17
N PHE A 244 -21.93 -8.01 19.11
CA PHE A 244 -21.08 -7.45 18.05
C PHE A 244 -21.57 -7.85 16.66
N ASP A 245 -21.86 -9.14 16.46
CA ASP A 245 -22.35 -9.61 15.16
C ASP A 245 -23.72 -9.02 14.81
N ALA A 246 -24.67 -9.07 15.75
CA ALA A 246 -26.05 -8.63 15.53
C ALA A 246 -26.23 -7.11 15.46
N GLN A 247 -25.29 -6.30 15.94
CA GLN A 247 -25.46 -4.84 15.97
C GLN A 247 -24.39 -4.09 15.18
N VAL A 248 -23.15 -4.57 15.19
CA VAL A 248 -22.04 -3.89 14.52
C VAL A 248 -21.84 -4.49 13.13
N VAL A 249 -21.71 -5.81 13.02
CA VAL A 249 -21.51 -6.49 11.74
C VAL A 249 -22.75 -6.35 10.86
N GLU A 250 -23.96 -6.55 11.41
CA GLU A 250 -25.21 -6.38 10.66
C GLU A 250 -25.42 -4.95 10.16
N ALA A 251 -25.23 -3.93 11.02
CA ALA A 251 -25.34 -2.53 10.61
C ALA A 251 -24.33 -2.15 9.51
N TYR A 252 -23.13 -2.72 9.56
CA TYR A 252 -22.15 -2.54 8.49
C TYR A 252 -22.52 -3.30 7.21
N GLY A 253 -23.12 -4.49 7.33
CA GLY A 253 -23.69 -5.23 6.21
C GLY A 253 -24.81 -4.47 5.50
N GLU A 254 -25.69 -3.83 6.28
CA GLU A 254 -26.71 -2.92 5.73
C GLU A 254 -26.07 -1.74 5.01
N PHE A 255 -25.02 -1.13 5.58
CA PHE A 255 -24.26 -0.08 4.90
C PHE A 255 -23.68 -0.57 3.57
N LEU A 256 -23.02 -1.73 3.55
CA LEU A 256 -22.46 -2.32 2.34
C LEU A 256 -23.52 -2.62 1.28
N SER A 257 -24.70 -3.10 1.68
CA SER A 257 -25.80 -3.38 0.76
C SER A 257 -26.28 -2.12 0.00
N ARG A 258 -26.06 -0.93 0.57
CA ARG A 258 -26.41 0.36 -0.04
C ARG A 258 -25.28 0.97 -0.87
N THR A 259 -24.04 0.57 -0.60
CA THR A 259 -22.85 1.11 -1.30
C THR A 259 -22.35 0.21 -2.42
N CYS A 260 -22.61 -1.09 -2.34
CA CYS A 260 -22.16 -2.09 -3.30
C CYS A 260 -23.25 -2.55 -4.28
N SER A 261 -24.48 -2.04 -4.14
CA SER A 261 -25.52 -2.20 -5.15
C SER A 261 -25.23 -1.29 -6.35
N GLU A 262 -24.95 -1.88 -7.52
CA GLU A 262 -24.90 -1.17 -8.81
C GLU A 262 -26.21 -0.46 -9.15
#